data_AF-A0A349S9A8-F1
#
_entry.id   AF-A0A349S9A8-F1
#
_cell.length_a   1.000
_cell.length_b   1.000
_cell.length_c   1.000
_cell.angle_alpha   90.00
_cell.angle_beta   90.00
_cell.angle_gamma   90.00
#
_symmetry.space_group_name_H-M   'P 1'
#
loop_
_entity.id
_entity.type
_entity.pdbx_description
1 polymer ?
#
loop_
_entity_poly.entity_id
_entity_poly.type
_entity_poly.pdbx_seq_one_letter_code
_entity_poly.pdbx_strand_id
1 'polypeptide(L)'
;MAFPLTARYTLAASALLFSLSGGVIAQDNVGDDSTVVYRADYFAEFNPITAQDMVNRIPGVGGATGSGGGFGGGAGGGNGGR
;
A
#
# COMPACT_ATOMS: atom_id res chain seq x y z
N MET A 1 -38.51 31.46 32.74
CA MET A 1 -38.16 31.85 31.36
C MET A 1 -38.24 30.59 30.50
N ALA A 2 -39.29 30.42 29.70
CA ALA A 2 -39.48 29.19 28.92
C ALA A 2 -38.67 29.27 27.63
N PHE A 3 -37.70 28.36 27.45
CA PHE A 3 -36.93 28.28 26.20
C PHE A 3 -37.86 27.95 25.02
N PRO A 4 -37.70 28.63 23.87
CA PRO A 4 -38.56 28.45 22.71
C PRO A 4 -38.45 27.01 22.18
N LEU A 5 -39.57 26.44 21.72
CA LEU A 5 -39.64 25.05 21.22
C LEU A 5 -38.57 24.76 20.15
N THR A 6 -38.28 25.74 19.29
CA THR A 6 -37.22 25.67 18.27
C THR A 6 -35.83 25.45 18.87
N ALA A 7 -35.50 26.13 19.98
CA ALA A 7 -34.22 25.96 20.67
C ALA A 7 -34.07 24.57 21.31
N ARG A 8 -35.18 23.89 21.64
CA ARG A 8 -35.16 22.53 22.18
C ARG A 8 -34.88 21.49 21.09
N TYR A 9 -35.50 21.67 19.92
CA TYR A 9 -35.27 20.79 18.77
C TYR A 9 -33.87 20.93 18.20
N THR A 10 -33.32 22.15 18.14
CA THR A 10 -31.94 22.37 17.68
C THR A 10 -30.94 21.73 18.63
N LEU A 11 -31.10 21.88 19.94
CA LEU A 11 -30.26 21.22 20.95
C LEU A 11 -30.35 19.69 20.85
N ALA A 12 -31.55 19.14 20.67
CA ALA A 12 -31.75 17.71 20.49
C ALA A 12 -31.08 17.20 19.20
N ALA A 13 -31.19 17.94 18.09
CA ALA A 13 -30.55 17.60 16.83
C ALA A 13 -29.01 17.64 16.94
N SER A 14 -28.46 18.66 17.60
CA SER A 14 -27.01 18.77 17.83
C SER A 14 -26.50 17.63 18.73
N ALA A 15 -27.24 17.29 19.79
CA ALA A 15 -26.89 16.18 20.67
C ALA A 15 -26.93 14.82 19.95
N LEU A 16 -27.91 14.62 19.05
CA LEU A 16 -27.98 13.44 18.21
C LEU A 16 -26.78 13.35 17.26
N LEU A 17 -26.46 14.43 16.54
CA LEU A 17 -25.29 14.47 15.64
C LEU A 17 -23.97 14.20 16.37
N PHE A 18 -23.81 14.74 17.58
CA PHE A 18 -22.63 14.47 18.40
C PHE A 18 -22.56 13.00 18.85
N SER A 19 -23.71 12.39 19.17
CA SER A 19 -23.80 10.97 19.53
C SER A 19 -23.47 10.03 18.37
N LEU A 20 -23.64 10.50 17.13
CA LEU A 20 -23.26 9.77 15.91
C LEU A 20 -21.80 10.01 15.48
N SER A 21 -21.08 10.91 16.14
CA SER A 21 -19.66 11.14 15.84
C SER A 21 -18.84 9.98 16.39
N GLY A 22 -18.58 8.99 15.53
CA GLY A 22 -17.64 7.91 15.81
C GLY A 22 -16.19 8.44 15.85
N GLY A 23 -15.35 7.85 16.71
CA GLY A 23 -13.92 8.14 16.72
C GLY A 23 -13.21 7.54 15.51
N VAL A 24 -12.16 8.21 15.03
CA VAL A 24 -11.24 7.64 14.03
C VAL A 24 -10.23 6.78 14.77
N ILE A 25 -10.29 5.46 14.56
CA ILE A 25 -9.25 4.53 15.02
C ILE A 25 -8.19 4.46 13.91
N ALA A 26 -6.95 4.83 14.23
CA ALA A 26 -5.84 4.61 13.31
C ALA A 26 -5.63 3.10 13.12
N GLN A 27 -5.22 2.69 11.92
CA GLN A 27 -4.79 1.31 11.70
C GLN A 27 -3.58 1.01 12.59
N ASP A 28 -3.59 -0.17 13.20
CA ASP A 28 -2.42 -0.63 13.93
C ASP A 28 -1.24 -0.78 12.96
N ASN A 29 -0.09 -0.25 13.34
CA ASN A 29 1.10 -0.36 12.52
C ASN A 29 1.71 -1.73 12.81
N VAL A 30 1.79 -2.59 11.79
CA VAL A 30 2.41 -3.92 11.92
C VAL A 30 3.93 -3.86 12.09
N GLY A 31 4.52 -2.67 12.24
CA GLY A 31 5.95 -2.48 12.48
C GLY A 31 6.82 -3.16 11.44
N ASP A 32 7.80 -3.93 11.94
CA ASP A 32 8.74 -4.69 11.12
C ASP A 32 8.10 -5.87 10.39
N ASP A 33 6.88 -6.28 10.76
CA ASP A 33 6.14 -7.36 10.08
C ASP A 33 5.61 -6.92 8.69
N SER A 34 5.81 -5.65 8.31
CA SER A 34 5.48 -5.15 6.97
C SER A 34 6.55 -5.45 5.90
N THR A 35 7.71 -6.00 6.27
CA THR A 35 8.81 -6.25 5.33
C THR A 35 9.19 -7.73 5.31
N VAL A 36 9.31 -8.29 4.10
CA VAL A 36 9.78 -9.67 3.91
C VAL A 36 11.20 -9.65 3.33
N VAL A 37 12.13 -10.36 3.97
CA VAL A 37 13.51 -10.48 3.51
C VAL A 37 13.72 -11.80 2.76
N TYR A 38 13.96 -11.71 1.44
CA TYR A 38 14.36 -12.84 0.62
C TYR A 38 15.89 -12.94 0.61
N ARG A 39 16.42 -13.97 1.29
CA ARG A 39 17.85 -14.25 1.36
C ARG A 39 18.38 -14.79 0.02
N ALA A 40 19.71 -14.75 -0.18
CA ALA A 40 20.34 -15.16 -1.43
C ALA A 40 20.11 -16.65 -1.79
N ASP A 41 19.98 -17.51 -0.79
CA ASP A 41 19.70 -18.94 -0.92
C ASP A 41 18.34 -19.24 -1.54
N TYR A 42 17.32 -18.40 -1.28
CA TYR A 42 16.01 -18.48 -1.96
C TYR A 42 16.15 -18.45 -3.49
N PHE A 43 17.13 -17.69 -4.00
CA PHE A 43 17.29 -17.52 -5.43
C PHE A 43 18.15 -18.62 -6.10
N ALA A 44 18.80 -19.49 -5.33
CA ALA A 44 19.77 -20.45 -5.85
C ALA A 44 19.16 -21.43 -6.87
N GLU A 45 17.91 -21.84 -6.67
CA GLU A 45 17.21 -22.76 -7.58
C GLU A 45 16.85 -22.13 -8.94
N PHE A 46 16.79 -20.80 -9.01
CA PHE A 46 16.40 -20.07 -10.22
C PHE A 46 17.58 -19.66 -11.11
N ASN A 47 18.82 -19.90 -10.66
CA ASN A 47 20.05 -19.51 -11.35
C ASN A 47 20.03 -18.04 -11.85
N PRO A 48 19.78 -17.04 -10.97
CA PRO A 48 19.72 -15.64 -11.38
C PRO A 48 21.09 -15.15 -11.86
N ILE A 49 21.11 -14.38 -12.95
CA ILE A 49 22.34 -13.75 -13.48
C ILE A 49 22.34 -12.27 -13.12
N THR A 50 21.16 -11.65 -13.04
CA THR A 50 20.96 -10.22 -12.78
C THR A 50 20.10 -9.98 -11.54
N ALA A 51 20.19 -8.76 -10.97
CA ALA A 51 19.29 -8.35 -9.89
C ALA A 51 17.81 -8.36 -10.34
N GLN A 52 17.55 -8.07 -11.62
CA GLN A 52 16.19 -8.14 -12.17
C GLN A 52 15.66 -9.59 -12.16
N ASP A 53 16.52 -10.59 -12.41
CA ASP A 53 16.12 -12.00 -12.31
C ASP A 53 15.66 -12.34 -10.90
N MET A 54 16.34 -11.81 -9.87
CA MET A 54 15.92 -11.97 -8.47
C MET A 54 14.57 -11.30 -8.22
N VAL A 55 14.40 -10.03 -8.60
CA VAL A 55 13.15 -9.26 -8.42
C VAL A 55 11.96 -9.96 -9.08
N ASN A 56 12.14 -10.53 -10.28
CA ASN A 56 11.10 -11.25 -11.01
C ASN A 56 10.64 -12.54 -10.31
N ARG A 57 11.42 -13.07 -9.35
CA ARG A 57 11.03 -14.25 -8.56
C ARG A 57 10.27 -13.89 -7.28
N ILE A 58 10.29 -12.64 -6.84
CA ILE A 58 9.59 -12.25 -5.61
C ILE A 58 8.08 -12.26 -5.87
N PRO A 59 7.31 -13.11 -5.16
CA PRO A 59 5.85 -13.14 -5.30
C PRO A 59 5.23 -11.76 -5.04
N GLY A 60 4.29 -11.35 -5.89
CA GLY A 60 3.59 -10.07 -5.75
C GLY A 60 4.35 -8.83 -6.22
N VAL A 61 5.67 -8.91 -6.45
CA VAL A 61 6.48 -7.76 -6.90
C VAL A 61 6.33 -7.51 -8.41
N GLY A 62 6.16 -8.56 -9.21
CA GLY A 62 5.98 -8.46 -10.67
C GLY A 62 4.62 -7.92 -11.14
N GLY A 63 3.67 -7.66 -10.23
CA GLY A 63 2.32 -7.20 -10.54
C GLY A 63 1.85 -5.94 -9.82
N ALA A 64 2.62 -5.44 -8.83
CA ALA A 64 2.23 -4.27 -8.03
C ALA A 64 2.22 -2.95 -8.84
N THR A 65 3.00 -2.87 -9.92
CA THR A 65 2.92 -1.80 -10.95
C THR A 65 2.08 -2.28 -12.12
N GLY A 66 0.81 -2.59 -11.85
CA GLY A 66 -0.16 -3.16 -12.80
C GLY A 66 0.12 -2.83 -14.26
N SER A 67 0.23 -3.88 -15.08
CA SER A 67 0.29 -3.79 -16.54
C SER A 67 1.52 -3.06 -17.12
N GLY A 68 2.56 -3.81 -17.49
CA GLY A 68 3.42 -3.45 -18.63
C GLY A 68 4.53 -2.41 -18.42
N GLY A 69 4.92 -2.10 -17.19
CA GLY A 69 6.02 -1.18 -16.91
C GLY A 69 7.19 -1.89 -16.24
N GLY A 70 8.04 -2.57 -17.01
CA GLY A 70 9.28 -3.11 -16.48
C GLY A 70 10.14 -2.02 -15.87
N PHE A 71 10.90 -2.36 -14.83
CA PHE A 71 12.10 -1.62 -14.42
C PHE A 71 13.23 -1.80 -15.45
N GLY A 72 12.88 -1.76 -16.74
CA GLY A 72 13.78 -1.65 -17.87
C GLY A 72 14.27 -0.20 -17.99
N GLY A 73 14.99 0.25 -16.97
CA GLY A 73 15.93 1.35 -17.16
C GLY A 73 16.94 0.89 -18.20
N GLY A 74 16.83 1.44 -19.41
CA GLY A 74 17.65 1.06 -20.54
C GLY A 74 19.15 1.17 -20.23
N ALA A 75 19.85 0.05 -20.37
CA ALA A 75 21.30 0.01 -20.54
C ALA A 75 21.74 -1.37 -21.07
N GLY A 76 22.23 -1.40 -22.32
CA GLY A 76 22.95 -2.53 -22.91
C GLY A 76 22.15 -3.29 -23.96
N GLY A 77 22.55 -3.40 -25.23
CA GLY A 77 23.80 -3.05 -25.89
C GLY A 77 23.58 -3.16 -27.41
N GLY A 78 24.38 -2.42 -28.17
CA GLY A 78 24.15 -2.09 -29.56
C GLY A 78 23.99 -3.26 -30.53
N ASN A 79 23.19 -2.98 -31.56
CA ASN A 79 23.33 -3.52 -32.89
C ASN A 79 24.79 -3.45 -33.35
N GLY A 80 25.43 -4.60 -33.57
CA GLY A 80 26.83 -4.66 -33.96
C GLY A 80 27.31 -6.07 -34.30
N GLY A 81 26.93 -6.57 -35.48
CA GLY A 81 27.72 -7.53 -36.23
C GLY A 81 27.18 -8.96 -36.30
N ARG A 82 26.42 -9.24 -37.38
CA ARG A 82 26.68 -10.32 -38.33
C ARG A 82 26.16 -9.89 -39.70
#